data_AF-A0AAE3H7A8-F1
#
_entry.id   AF-A0AAE3H7A8-F1
#
_cell.length_a   1.000
_cell.length_b   1.000
_cell.length_c   1.000
_cell.angle_alpha   90.00
_cell.angle_beta   90.00
_cell.angle_gamma   90.00
#
_symmetry.space_group_name_H-M   'P 1'
#
loop_
_entity.id
_entity.type
_entity.pdbx_description
1 polymer ?
#
loop_
_entity_poly.entity_id
_entity_poly.type
_entity_poly.pdbx_seq_one_letter_code
_entity_poly.pdbx_strand_id
1 'polypeptide(L)'
;MKMLTLLAIMAFTFTSCEQTEVVVGENFAVSYKPTQCSEPWDEAAYTNKGNLSREERFKLFLKDKGVSNLKEFKNTQDDKIYCSACTCPSNDLFSFKVSEADLAKLKTFEPFKTALK
;
A
#
# COMPACT_ATOMS: atom_id res chain seq x y z
N MET A 1 -45.55 -46.56 6.23
CA MET A 1 -46.08 -45.17 6.30
C MET A 1 -45.99 -44.70 7.75
N LYS A 2 -45.45 -43.48 7.93
CA LYS A 2 -45.47 -42.61 9.12
C LYS A 2 -44.54 -43.05 10.28
N MET A 3 -43.43 -42.37 10.57
CA MET A 3 -43.18 -40.96 11.00
C MET A 3 -43.15 -40.87 12.54
N LEU A 4 -42.21 -40.05 13.06
CA LEU A 4 -41.82 -39.79 14.46
C LEU A 4 -40.90 -40.88 15.06
N THR A 5 -39.68 -40.60 15.52
CA THR A 5 -39.25 -39.50 16.38
C THR A 5 -37.81 -39.04 16.05
N LEU A 6 -37.70 -37.76 15.69
CA LEU A 6 -36.48 -36.96 15.64
C LEU A 6 -36.31 -36.33 17.03
N LEU A 7 -35.15 -36.42 17.69
CA LEU A 7 -34.44 -35.30 18.33
C LEU A 7 -33.29 -35.76 19.26
N ALA A 8 -32.31 -34.87 19.36
CA ALA A 8 -31.34 -34.73 20.44
C ALA A 8 -30.06 -35.58 20.36
N ILE A 9 -29.16 -35.21 19.44
CA ILE A 9 -27.72 -35.21 19.76
C ILE A 9 -27.19 -33.81 19.50
N MET A 10 -27.34 -33.02 20.57
CA MET A 10 -26.48 -31.93 21.03
C MET A 10 -25.34 -31.54 20.09
N ALA A 11 -25.58 -30.46 19.35
CA ALA A 11 -24.54 -29.68 18.70
C ALA A 11 -23.70 -28.95 19.75
N PHE A 12 -22.62 -29.58 20.22
CA PHE A 12 -21.49 -28.84 20.79
C PHE A 12 -20.72 -28.21 19.63
N THR A 13 -21.25 -27.10 19.12
CA THR A 13 -20.46 -26.18 18.31
C THR A 13 -19.49 -25.50 19.27
N PHE A 14 -18.26 -26.00 19.29
CA PHE A 14 -17.15 -25.30 19.91
C PHE A 14 -17.04 -23.94 19.20
N THR A 15 -17.54 -22.89 19.84
CA THR A 15 -17.12 -21.53 19.55
C THR A 15 -15.66 -21.44 19.96
N SER A 16 -14.77 -21.90 19.07
CA SER A 16 -13.38 -21.48 19.07
C SER A 16 -13.39 -20.01 18.73
N CYS A 17 -13.56 -19.19 19.75
CA CYS A 17 -13.18 -17.80 19.69
C CYS A 17 -11.64 -17.85 19.58
N GLU A 18 -11.12 -17.91 18.36
CA GLU A 18 -9.75 -17.48 18.12
C GLU A 18 -9.70 -16.06 18.66
N GLN A 19 -9.12 -15.89 19.85
CA GLN A 19 -8.52 -14.62 20.20
C GLN A 19 -7.44 -14.42 19.15
N THR A 20 -7.83 -13.76 18.06
CA THR A 20 -6.88 -13.13 17.17
C THR A 20 -6.16 -12.15 18.07
N GLU A 21 -4.95 -12.52 18.50
CA GLU A 21 -4.03 -11.59 19.11
C GLU A 21 -3.96 -10.42 18.14
N VAL A 22 -4.58 -9.30 18.51
CA VAL A 22 -4.45 -8.07 17.75
C VAL A 22 -2.98 -7.74 17.87
N VAL A 23 -2.21 -8.05 16.83
CA VAL A 23 -0.82 -7.66 16.71
C VAL A 23 -0.84 -6.14 16.62
N VAL A 24 -0.76 -5.49 17.79
CA VAL A 24 -0.56 -4.04 17.90
C VAL A 24 0.82 -3.78 17.32
N GLY A 25 0.87 -3.49 16.02
CA GLY A 25 2.12 -3.31 15.29
C GLY A 25 2.14 -3.76 13.83
N GLU A 26 1.01 -4.21 13.26
CA GLU A 26 0.96 -4.54 11.83
C GLU A 26 1.33 -3.32 10.98
N ASN A 27 2.42 -3.45 10.22
CA ASN A 27 2.76 -2.48 9.20
C ASN A 27 2.26 -3.02 7.87
N PHE A 28 1.43 -2.23 7.20
CA PHE A 28 0.82 -2.58 5.93
C PHE A 28 1.83 -2.41 4.80
N ALA A 29 2.01 -3.47 4.01
CA ALA A 29 2.84 -3.42 2.83
C ALA A 29 2.14 -2.63 1.71
N VAL A 30 2.86 -1.70 1.09
CA VAL A 30 2.44 -0.89 -0.03
C VAL A 30 3.45 -1.06 -1.15
N SER A 31 2.96 -1.40 -2.34
CA SER A 31 3.74 -1.42 -3.57
C SER A 31 3.09 -0.49 -4.58
N TYR A 32 3.89 0.40 -5.18
CA TYR A 32 3.42 1.39 -6.14
C TYR A 32 4.33 1.45 -7.35
N LYS A 33 3.72 1.37 -8.54
CA LYS A 33 4.37 1.43 -9.84
C LYS A 33 4.08 2.80 -10.47
N PRO A 34 5.03 3.75 -10.44
CA PRO A 34 4.81 5.06 -11.03
C PRO A 34 4.81 5.02 -12.54
N THR A 35 4.28 6.08 -13.12
CA THR A 35 4.41 6.44 -14.53
C THR A 35 5.79 7.08 -14.84
N GLN A 36 6.10 7.41 -16.10
CA GLN A 36 7.42 7.91 -16.49
C GLN A 36 7.70 9.36 -16.03
N CYS A 37 6.71 10.26 -16.09
CA CYS A 37 6.94 11.68 -15.77
C CYS A 37 5.77 12.46 -15.19
N SER A 38 4.61 11.84 -14.94
CA SER A 38 3.41 12.56 -14.48
C SER A 38 3.12 12.41 -12.99
N GLU A 39 4.10 11.98 -12.18
CA GLU A 39 3.87 11.82 -10.74
C GLU A 39 3.99 13.17 -10.00
N PRO A 40 3.25 13.37 -8.89
CA PRO A 40 3.31 14.62 -8.13
C PRO A 40 4.72 14.97 -7.60
N TRP A 41 5.58 13.98 -7.35
CA TRP A 41 6.97 14.20 -6.94
C TRP A 41 7.93 14.48 -8.10
N ASP A 42 7.44 14.43 -9.34
CA ASP A 42 8.19 14.87 -10.52
C ASP A 42 8.01 16.36 -10.83
N GLU A 43 7.14 17.05 -10.09
CA GLU A 43 6.87 18.48 -10.24
C GLU A 43 8.05 19.37 -9.77
N ALA A 44 8.02 20.63 -10.24
CA ALA A 44 9.00 21.67 -9.92
C ALA A 44 9.26 21.84 -8.41
N ALA A 45 8.21 21.66 -7.59
CA ALA A 45 8.28 21.75 -6.14
C ALA A 45 9.26 20.74 -5.50
N TYR A 46 9.57 19.64 -6.19
CA TYR A 46 10.49 18.60 -5.73
C TYR A 46 11.77 18.53 -6.58
N THR A 47 11.71 18.79 -7.90
CA THR A 47 12.91 18.83 -8.75
C THR A 47 13.84 19.99 -8.44
N ASN A 48 13.30 21.14 -8.02
CA ASN A 48 14.10 22.35 -7.82
C ASN A 48 14.77 22.38 -6.43
N LYS A 49 14.53 21.36 -5.59
CA LYS A 49 15.13 21.20 -4.26
C LYS A 49 16.56 20.62 -4.31
N GLY A 50 17.22 20.69 -5.47
CA GLY A 50 18.58 20.18 -5.71
C GLY A 50 18.59 18.92 -6.56
N ASN A 51 19.76 18.29 -6.69
CA ASN A 51 19.95 17.05 -7.46
C ASN A 51 19.47 15.82 -6.67
N LEU A 52 18.17 15.79 -6.35
CA LEU A 52 17.55 14.66 -5.68
C LEU A 52 17.20 13.57 -6.69
N SER A 53 17.51 12.33 -6.33
CA SER A 53 17.02 11.16 -7.05
C SER A 53 15.48 11.13 -7.02
N ARG A 54 14.89 10.39 -7.97
CA ARG A 54 13.44 10.21 -8.02
C ARG A 54 12.88 9.55 -6.75
N GLU A 55 13.63 8.62 -6.18
CA GLU A 55 13.33 8.00 -4.89
C GLU A 55 13.28 9.02 -3.74
N GLU A 56 14.25 9.92 -3.67
CA GLU A 56 14.29 10.95 -2.62
C GLU A 56 13.13 11.94 -2.77
N ARG A 57 12.80 12.33 -4.01
CA ARG A 57 11.62 13.16 -4.28
C ARG A 57 10.33 12.46 -3.87
N PHE A 58 10.20 11.16 -4.13
CA PHE A 58 9.07 10.35 -3.69
C PHE A 58 8.93 10.33 -2.16
N LYS A 59 10.03 10.08 -1.44
CA LYS A 59 10.06 10.11 0.03
C LYS A 59 9.69 11.48 0.59
N LEU A 60 10.17 12.57 -0.03
CA LEU A 60 9.81 13.93 0.36
C LEU A 60 8.33 14.21 0.15
N PHE A 61 7.77 13.80 -1.00
CA PHE A 61 6.34 13.94 -1.26
C PHE A 61 5.49 13.24 -0.22
N LEU A 62 5.82 11.98 0.13
CA LEU A 62 5.11 11.25 1.18
C LEU A 62 5.21 11.96 2.53
N LYS A 63 6.41 12.46 2.88
CA LYS A 63 6.62 13.23 4.11
C LYS A 63 5.78 14.51 4.12
N ASP A 64 5.72 15.25 3.02
CA ASP A 64 4.92 16.49 2.89
C ASP A 64 3.41 16.20 2.99
N LYS A 65 2.97 14.97 2.67
CA LYS A 65 1.60 14.47 2.90
C LYS A 65 1.38 13.87 4.30
N GLY A 66 2.36 13.98 5.19
CA GLY A 66 2.27 13.49 6.56
C GLY A 66 2.51 11.99 6.73
N VAL A 67 3.14 11.34 5.75
CA VAL A 67 3.54 9.92 5.78
C VAL A 67 5.07 9.85 5.84
N SER A 68 5.63 9.81 7.04
CA SER A 68 7.09 9.93 7.25
C SER A 68 7.77 8.64 7.70
N ASN A 69 7.04 7.69 8.27
CA ASN A 69 7.61 6.50 8.93
C ASN A 69 7.61 5.29 7.99
N LEU A 70 8.26 5.42 6.84
CA LEU A 70 8.38 4.35 5.85
C LEU A 70 9.36 3.28 6.36
N LYS A 71 8.88 2.05 6.59
CA LYS A 71 9.70 0.90 6.95
C LYS A 71 10.02 0.06 5.72
N GLU A 72 11.19 -0.58 5.72
CA GLU A 72 11.60 -1.52 4.66
C GLU A 72 11.46 -0.92 3.24
N PHE A 73 11.73 0.38 3.10
CA PHE A 73 11.64 1.05 1.81
C PHE A 73 12.63 0.45 0.81
N LYS A 74 12.15 0.12 -0.38
CA LYS A 74 12.93 -0.34 -1.53
C LYS A 74 12.41 0.32 -2.80
N ASN A 75 13.31 0.80 -3.65
CA ASN A 75 13.04 1.02 -5.06
C ASN A 75 13.72 -0.10 -5.85
N THR A 76 12.93 -0.95 -6.50
CA THR A 76 13.46 -1.97 -7.41
C THR A 76 13.17 -1.57 -8.84
N GLN A 77 14.16 -1.62 -9.70
CA GLN A 77 13.92 -1.48 -11.14
C GLN A 77 13.56 -2.85 -11.71
N ASP A 78 12.54 -2.90 -12.58
CA ASP A 78 12.32 -4.07 -13.42
C ASP A 78 12.99 -3.88 -14.78
N ASP A 79 13.43 -4.99 -15.37
CA ASP A 79 14.17 -5.00 -16.64
C ASP A 79 13.23 -5.00 -17.85
N LYS A 80 11.98 -4.54 -17.70
CA LYS A 80 11.03 -4.50 -18.81
C LYS A 80 11.21 -3.23 -19.63
N ILE A 81 10.95 -3.34 -20.92
CA ILE A 81 10.95 -2.21 -21.84
C ILE A 81 9.57 -1.56 -21.80
N TYR A 82 9.53 -0.27 -21.45
CA TYR A 82 8.33 0.56 -21.50
C TYR A 82 8.48 1.65 -22.55
N CYS A 83 7.35 2.18 -23.02
CA CYS A 83 7.34 3.38 -23.84
C CYS A 83 7.81 4.61 -23.05
N SER A 84 8.37 5.60 -23.76
CA SER A 84 8.90 6.84 -23.16
C SER A 84 7.84 7.92 -22.91
N ALA A 85 6.55 7.63 -23.10
CA ALA A 85 5.49 8.62 -22.86
C ALA A 85 5.18 8.74 -21.36
N CYS A 86 4.78 9.93 -20.90
CA CYS A 86 4.57 10.17 -19.46
C CYS A 86 3.53 9.27 -18.83
N THR A 87 2.54 8.81 -19.59
CA THR A 87 1.49 7.90 -19.10
C THR A 87 1.93 6.45 -19.01
N CYS A 88 3.08 6.09 -19.58
CA CYS A 88 3.62 4.74 -19.52
C CYS A 88 4.15 4.45 -18.11
N PRO A 89 4.13 3.19 -17.64
CA PRO A 89 4.83 2.81 -16.42
C PRO A 89 6.32 3.11 -16.49
N SER A 90 6.89 3.51 -15.37
CA SER A 90 8.35 3.58 -15.16
C SER A 90 8.94 2.20 -14.91
N ASN A 91 10.27 2.11 -14.98
CA ASN A 91 10.99 0.92 -14.53
C ASN A 91 11.02 0.79 -12.99
N ASP A 92 10.82 1.88 -12.25
CA ASP A 92 10.78 1.89 -10.78
C ASP A 92 9.59 1.10 -10.21
N LEU A 93 9.78 0.46 -9.06
CA LEU A 93 8.74 -0.12 -8.21
C LEU A 93 9.08 0.23 -6.76
N PHE A 94 8.27 1.11 -6.18
CA PHE A 94 8.43 1.51 -4.79
C PHE A 94 7.68 0.55 -3.89
N SER A 95 8.39 -0.10 -2.97
CA SER A 95 7.82 -1.01 -1.98
C SER A 95 8.22 -0.56 -0.59
N PHE A 96 7.27 -0.45 0.33
CA PHE A 96 7.51 -0.01 1.70
C PHE A 96 6.38 -0.48 2.61
N LYS A 97 6.61 -0.41 3.92
CA LYS A 97 5.61 -0.69 4.95
C LYS A 97 5.26 0.57 5.73
N VAL A 98 3.98 0.73 6.07
CA VAL A 98 3.45 1.88 6.82
C VAL A 98 2.56 1.45 7.99
N SER A 99 2.37 2.34 8.96
CA SER A 99 1.36 2.13 10.00
C SER A 99 -0.06 2.16 9.43
N GLU A 100 -1.05 1.67 10.17
CA GLU A 100 -2.47 1.80 9.81
C GLU A 100 -2.88 3.27 9.59
N ALA A 101 -2.43 4.17 10.47
CA ALA A 101 -2.73 5.59 10.39
C ALA A 101 -2.17 6.23 9.10
N ASP A 102 -0.97 5.83 8.69
CA ASP A 102 -0.35 6.31 7.46
C ASP A 102 -0.97 5.65 6.21
N LEU A 103 -1.41 4.39 6.30
CA LEU A 103 -2.20 3.75 5.25
C LEU A 103 -3.52 4.51 5.02
N ALA A 104 -4.21 4.89 6.10
CA ALA A 104 -5.42 5.69 6.02
C ALA A 104 -5.16 7.03 5.31
N LYS A 105 -4.04 7.71 5.62
CA LYS A 105 -3.64 8.95 4.92
C LYS A 105 -3.36 8.70 3.43
N LEU A 106 -2.61 7.66 3.07
CA LEU A 106 -2.30 7.34 1.67
C LEU A 106 -3.58 7.25 0.82
N LYS A 107 -4.63 6.63 1.36
CA LYS A 107 -5.93 6.50 0.67
C LYS A 107 -6.67 7.84 0.44
N THR A 108 -6.18 8.96 0.96
CA THR A 108 -6.83 10.28 0.82
C THR A 108 -6.28 11.16 -0.30
N PHE A 109 -5.11 10.84 -0.87
CA PHE A 109 -4.47 11.70 -1.88
C PHE A 109 -3.95 10.91 -3.09
N GLU A 110 -3.94 11.55 -4.25
CA GLU A 110 -3.36 10.97 -5.45
C GLU A 110 -1.83 10.84 -5.33
N PRO A 111 -1.22 9.78 -5.90
CA PRO A 111 -1.86 8.74 -6.72
C PRO A 111 -2.46 7.57 -5.92
N PHE A 112 -2.22 7.51 -4.61
CA PHE A 112 -2.56 6.37 -3.77
C PHE A 112 -4.06 6.21 -3.52
N LYS A 113 -4.80 7.31 -3.50
CA LYS A 113 -6.27 7.31 -3.47
C LYS A 113 -6.87 6.47 -4.60
N THR A 114 -6.26 6.48 -5.78
CA THR A 114 -6.72 5.68 -6.90
C THR A 114 -6.13 4.27 -6.88
N ALA A 115 -4.85 4.13 -6.52
CA ALA A 115 -4.14 2.85 -6.56
C ALA A 115 -4.51 1.88 -5.42
N LEU A 116 -4.98 2.38 -4.27
CA LEU A 116 -5.26 1.60 -3.05
C LEU A 116 -6.75 1.50 -2.71
N LYS A 117 -7.65 1.69 -3.70
CA LYS A 117 -9.10 1.61 -3.53
C LYS A 117 -9.54 0.24 -3.03
#